data_AF-A0A933MZB4-F1
#
_entry.id   AF-A0A933MZB4-F1
#
_cell.length_a   1.000
_cell.length_b   1.000
_cell.length_c   1.000
_cell.angle_alpha   90.00
_cell.angle_beta   90.00
_cell.angle_gamma   90.00
#
_symmetry.space_group_name_H-M   'P 1'
#
loop_
_entity.id
_entity.type
_entity.pdbx_description
1 polymer ?
#
loop_
_entity_poly.entity_id
_entity_poly.type
_entity_poly.pdbx_seq_one_letter_code
_entity_poly.pdbx_strand_id
1 'polypeptide(L)'
;MIHAPTTLEANPSTIPGLSTRKFAMWLFLASEVMFFTGLIGAYLAMRFGGTEWPIVAEELNVPLVAANTFILIVSSVTMVKAFAAIENGDTRGLSRFLLATMLLGIVFVSIQGYEWSALLTEGTSPSTSVFGATFFTLTGFHGLHVLGGVVTLLFVTVGSLRGRYTLENHSGVELMGLYWHFVDIVWIFLFTIVYLI
;
A
#
# COMPACT_ATOMS: atom_id res chain seq x y z
N MET A 1 -26.15 50.68 -22.44
CA MET A 1 -25.90 50.07 -21.12
C MET A 1 -25.15 48.77 -21.39
N ILE A 2 -23.83 48.78 -21.25
CA ILE A 2 -22.95 47.67 -21.66
C ILE A 2 -22.89 46.69 -20.50
N HIS A 3 -23.44 45.48 -20.68
CA HIS A 3 -23.27 44.39 -19.73
C HIS A 3 -21.80 43.94 -19.75
N ALA A 4 -21.09 44.17 -18.65
CA ALA A 4 -19.77 43.61 -18.44
C ALA A 4 -19.87 42.06 -18.37
N PRO A 5 -18.92 41.33 -18.97
CA PRO A 5 -18.88 39.87 -18.83
C PRO A 5 -18.57 39.52 -17.37
N THR A 6 -19.39 38.63 -16.82
CA THR A 6 -19.19 37.95 -15.53
C THR A 6 -17.75 37.51 -15.38
N THR A 7 -17.08 38.00 -14.32
CA THR A 7 -15.76 37.56 -13.90
C THR A 7 -15.76 36.04 -13.80
N LEU A 8 -14.92 35.38 -14.59
CA LEU A 8 -14.54 33.98 -14.38
C LEU A 8 -14.03 33.89 -12.95
N GLU A 9 -14.81 33.28 -12.04
CA GLU A 9 -14.28 32.84 -10.76
C GLU A 9 -13.14 31.88 -11.06
N ALA A 10 -11.91 32.37 -10.94
CA ALA A 10 -10.73 31.53 -11.02
C ALA A 10 -10.85 30.53 -9.87
N ASN A 11 -11.26 29.30 -10.19
CA ASN A 11 -11.19 28.18 -9.28
C ASN A 11 -9.76 28.16 -8.71
N PRO A 12 -9.57 28.34 -7.38
CA PRO A 12 -8.24 28.49 -6.79
C PRO A 12 -7.41 27.18 -6.82
N SER A 13 -7.87 26.14 -7.52
CA SER A 13 -7.10 24.94 -7.80
C SER A 13 -5.99 25.20 -8.82
N THR A 14 -4.82 25.60 -8.32
CA THR A 14 -3.49 25.01 -8.63
C THR A 14 -2.93 25.11 -10.07
N ILE A 15 -1.63 24.85 -10.15
CA ILE A 15 -0.84 24.58 -11.37
C ILE A 15 -1.70 23.93 -12.47
N PRO A 16 -1.66 24.43 -13.73
CA PRO A 16 -2.51 23.94 -14.80
C PRO A 16 -2.45 22.41 -14.94
N GLY A 17 -3.59 21.74 -14.72
CA GLY A 17 -3.75 20.30 -14.96
C GLY A 17 -3.71 19.37 -13.74
N LEU A 18 -3.44 19.86 -12.52
CA LEU A 18 -3.34 18.98 -11.34
C LEU A 18 -4.25 19.41 -10.17
N SER A 19 -5.17 18.52 -9.76
CA SER A 19 -6.04 18.80 -8.62
C SER A 19 -5.24 18.85 -7.31
N THR A 20 -5.62 19.75 -6.39
CA THR A 20 -4.95 19.92 -5.09
C THR A 20 -4.84 18.61 -4.31
N ARG A 21 -5.85 17.74 -4.43
CA ARG A 21 -5.89 16.42 -3.77
C ARG A 21 -4.85 15.46 -4.34
N LYS A 22 -4.65 15.45 -5.66
CA LYS A 22 -3.61 14.62 -6.30
C LYS A 22 -2.21 15.12 -5.93
N PHE A 23 -2.01 16.44 -5.90
CA PHE A 23 -0.74 17.02 -5.48
C PHE A 23 -0.39 16.62 -4.05
N ALA A 24 -1.34 16.75 -3.12
CA ALA A 24 -1.17 16.36 -1.73
C ALA A 24 -0.85 14.87 -1.59
N MET A 25 -1.51 14.00 -2.38
CA MET A 25 -1.21 12.57 -2.40
C MET A 25 0.22 12.31 -2.87
N TRP A 26 0.66 12.90 -3.99
CA TRP A 26 2.04 12.72 -4.45
C TRP A 26 3.09 13.20 -3.45
N LEU A 27 2.83 14.33 -2.77
CA LEU A 27 3.72 14.82 -1.73
C LEU A 27 3.78 13.86 -0.53
N PHE A 28 2.64 13.34 -0.11
CA PHE A 28 2.55 12.31 0.92
C PHE A 28 3.33 11.05 0.53
N LEU A 29 3.10 10.51 -0.67
CA LEU A 29 3.82 9.34 -1.19
C LEU A 29 5.34 9.58 -1.24
N ALA A 30 5.77 10.78 -1.64
CA ALA A 30 7.19 11.14 -1.64
C ALA A 30 7.79 11.11 -0.21
N SER A 31 7.06 11.59 0.80
CA SER A 31 7.50 11.49 2.19
C SER A 31 7.59 10.04 2.68
N GLU A 32 6.66 9.18 2.27
CA GLU A 32 6.68 7.76 2.59
C GLU A 32 7.86 7.03 1.94
N VAL A 33 8.22 7.38 0.69
CA VAL A 33 9.45 6.87 0.05
C VAL A 33 10.68 7.18 0.91
N MET A 34 10.80 8.42 1.41
CA MET A 34 11.92 8.81 2.27
C MET A 34 11.92 8.03 3.59
N PHE A 35 10.75 7.85 4.20
CA PHE A 35 10.57 7.08 5.43
C PHE A 35 11.03 5.62 5.27
N PHE A 36 10.51 4.90 4.26
CA PHE A 36 10.88 3.51 4.01
C PHE A 36 12.34 3.37 3.54
N THR A 37 12.85 4.32 2.76
CA THR A 37 14.27 4.32 2.37
C THR A 37 15.19 4.41 3.59
N GLY A 38 14.83 5.23 4.58
CA GLY A 38 15.58 5.31 5.84
C GLY A 38 15.59 3.99 6.62
N LEU A 39 14.44 3.32 6.71
CA LEU A 39 14.32 2.01 7.38
C LEU A 39 15.09 0.91 6.65
N ILE A 40 14.99 0.85 5.32
CA ILE A 40 15.73 -0.09 4.48
C ILE A 40 17.23 0.18 4.60
N GLY A 41 17.66 1.43 4.56
CA GLY A 41 19.06 1.82 4.74
C GLY A 41 19.61 1.38 6.10
N ALA A 42 18.83 1.55 7.17
CA ALA A 42 19.20 1.06 8.50
C ALA A 42 19.32 -0.47 8.54
N TYR A 43 18.36 -1.21 7.94
CA TYR A 43 18.44 -2.67 7.82
C TYR A 43 19.70 -3.12 7.08
N LEU A 44 19.99 -2.53 5.91
CA LEU A 44 21.16 -2.87 5.10
C LEU A 44 22.48 -2.55 5.82
N ALA A 45 22.54 -1.43 6.54
CA ALA A 45 23.72 -1.07 7.33
C ALA A 45 23.99 -2.11 8.44
N MET A 46 22.94 -2.61 9.10
CA MET A 46 23.08 -3.70 10.09
C MET A 46 23.43 -5.03 9.43
N ARG A 47 22.84 -5.35 8.26
CA ARG A 47 23.09 -6.56 7.48
C ARG A 47 24.54 -6.68 7.05
N PHE A 48 25.12 -5.60 6.50
CA PHE A 48 26.50 -5.60 6.01
C PHE A 48 27.54 -5.27 7.09
N GLY A 49 27.13 -4.66 8.20
CA GLY A 49 28.01 -4.34 9.32
C GLY A 49 28.11 -5.44 10.38
N GLY A 50 27.14 -6.35 10.44
CA GLY A 50 27.12 -7.46 11.40
C GLY A 50 27.98 -8.64 10.98
N THR A 51 28.71 -9.24 11.93
CA THR A 51 29.57 -10.42 11.69
C THR A 51 28.79 -11.75 11.70
N GLU A 52 27.60 -11.78 12.31
CA GLU A 52 26.73 -12.95 12.38
C GLU A 52 25.30 -12.53 12.00
N TRP A 53 24.83 -12.98 10.85
CA TRP A 53 23.46 -12.75 10.39
C TRP A 53 22.81 -14.10 10.09
N PRO A 54 21.57 -14.34 10.56
CA PRO A 54 20.93 -15.63 10.41
C PRO A 54 20.72 -16.01 8.94
N ILE A 55 20.72 -17.32 8.67
CA ILE A 55 20.34 -17.85 7.35
C ILE A 55 18.83 -17.68 7.23
N VAL A 56 18.41 -16.68 6.45
CA VAL A 56 17.01 -16.28 6.26
C VAL A 56 16.10 -17.44 5.88
N ALA A 57 16.61 -18.39 5.07
CA ALA A 57 15.85 -19.57 4.63
C ALA A 57 15.60 -20.62 5.71
N GLU A 58 16.34 -20.59 6.82
CA GLU A 58 16.17 -21.52 7.96
C GLU A 58 15.23 -20.94 9.02
N GLU A 59 15.12 -19.61 9.10
CA GLU A 59 14.29 -18.90 10.08
C GLU A 59 12.93 -18.47 9.52
N LEU A 60 12.78 -18.27 8.21
CA LEU A 60 11.56 -17.73 7.59
C LEU A 60 10.90 -18.74 6.64
N ASN A 61 9.56 -18.74 6.59
CA ASN A 61 8.82 -19.56 5.64
C ASN A 61 8.74 -18.88 4.26
N VAL A 62 9.85 -18.91 3.52
CA VAL A 62 9.98 -18.26 2.21
C VAL A 62 8.87 -18.67 1.22
N PRO A 63 8.46 -19.96 1.10
CA PRO A 63 7.36 -20.33 0.22
C PRO A 63 6.01 -19.69 0.59
N LEU A 64 5.68 -19.62 1.89
CA LEU A 64 4.46 -19.00 2.37
C LEU A 64 4.46 -17.50 2.07
N VAL A 65 5.57 -16.82 2.35
CA VAL A 65 5.69 -15.38 2.09
C VAL A 65 5.72 -15.08 0.59
N ALA A 66 6.35 -15.91 -0.23
CA ALA A 66 6.30 -15.76 -1.69
C ALA A 66 4.87 -15.90 -2.24
N ALA A 67 4.10 -16.87 -1.73
CA ALA A 67 2.69 -17.00 -2.07
C ALA A 67 1.88 -15.78 -1.58
N ASN A 68 2.20 -15.24 -0.41
CA ASN A 68 1.56 -14.04 0.12
C ASN A 68 1.85 -12.80 -0.73
N THR A 69 3.09 -12.62 -1.17
CA THR A 69 3.49 -11.56 -2.11
C THR A 69 2.76 -11.68 -3.44
N PHE A 70 2.57 -12.90 -3.95
CA PHE A 70 1.75 -13.12 -5.16
C PHE A 70 0.30 -12.68 -4.97
N ILE A 71 -0.31 -12.96 -3.81
CA ILE A 71 -1.66 -12.48 -3.46
C ILE A 71 -1.73 -10.96 -3.49
N LEU A 72 -0.71 -10.27 -2.96
CA LEU A 72 -0.65 -8.81 -2.95
C LEU A 72 -0.55 -8.23 -4.37
N ILE A 73 0.29 -8.80 -5.23
CA ILE A 73 0.41 -8.39 -6.64
C ILE A 73 -0.92 -8.59 -7.38
N VAL A 74 -1.61 -9.71 -7.14
CA VAL A 74 -2.95 -9.95 -7.70
C VAL A 74 -3.95 -8.91 -7.21
N SER A 75 -3.89 -8.51 -5.94
CA SER A 75 -4.70 -7.43 -5.36
C SER A 75 -4.47 -6.08 -6.04
N SER A 76 -3.22 -5.79 -6.40
CA SER A 76 -2.84 -4.62 -7.18
C SER A 76 -3.53 -4.63 -8.55
N VAL A 77 -3.50 -5.77 -9.26
CA VAL A 77 -4.17 -5.91 -10.55
C VAL A 77 -5.69 -5.75 -10.43
N THR A 78 -6.32 -6.26 -9.36
CA THR A 78 -7.75 -6.03 -9.15
C THR A 78 -8.07 -4.56 -8.90
N MET A 79 -7.18 -3.80 -8.25
CA MET A 79 -7.36 -2.35 -8.07
C MET A 79 -7.31 -1.59 -9.40
N VAL A 80 -6.40 -1.95 -10.32
CA VAL A 80 -6.37 -1.37 -11.68
C VAL A 80 -7.68 -1.66 -12.42
N LYS A 81 -8.18 -2.90 -12.32
CA LYS A 81 -9.46 -3.28 -12.95
C LYS A 81 -10.65 -2.54 -12.33
N ALA A 82 -10.61 -2.23 -11.04
CA ALA A 82 -11.62 -1.41 -10.37
C ALA A 82 -11.67 0.00 -10.97
N PHE A 83 -10.50 0.61 -11.17
CA PHE A 83 -10.38 1.92 -11.79
C PHE A 83 -10.85 1.92 -13.26
N ALA A 84 -10.42 0.93 -14.05
CA ALA A 84 -10.87 0.78 -15.43
C ALA A 84 -12.40 0.57 -15.54
N ALA A 85 -13.01 -0.12 -14.58
CA ALA A 85 -14.46 -0.31 -14.57
C ALA A 85 -15.21 1.02 -14.38
N ILE A 86 -14.75 1.91 -13.49
CA ILE A 86 -15.43 3.20 -13.28
C ILE A 86 -15.19 4.18 -14.44
N GLU A 87 -14.04 4.14 -15.11
CA GLU A 87 -13.79 4.91 -16.34
C GLU A 87 -14.72 4.48 -17.49
N ASN A 88 -15.14 3.22 -17.51
CA ASN A 88 -16.15 2.72 -18.46
C ASN A 88 -17.60 2.91 -17.97
N GLY A 89 -17.81 3.56 -16.82
CA GLY A 89 -19.12 3.75 -16.21
C GLY A 89 -19.73 2.50 -15.54
N ASP A 90 -19.00 1.39 -15.45
CA ASP A 90 -19.45 0.15 -14.79
C ASP A 90 -19.24 0.21 -13.27
N THR A 91 -20.24 0.74 -12.56
CA THR A 91 -20.26 0.84 -11.09
C THR A 91 -20.35 -0.52 -10.39
N ARG A 92 -20.90 -1.55 -11.05
CA ARG A 92 -20.96 -2.91 -10.51
C ARG A 92 -19.61 -3.60 -10.63
N GLY A 93 -18.91 -3.40 -11.75
CA GLY A 93 -17.51 -3.79 -11.95
C GLY A 93 -16.60 -3.16 -10.89
N LEU A 94 -16.71 -1.85 -10.70
CA LEU A 94 -15.97 -1.11 -9.67
C LEU A 94 -16.12 -1.78 -8.30
N SER A 95 -17.36 -1.97 -7.84
CA SER A 95 -17.63 -2.53 -6.52
C SER A 95 -17.11 -3.96 -6.35
N ARG A 96 -17.23 -4.81 -7.40
CA ARG A 96 -16.70 -6.18 -7.37
C ARG A 96 -15.19 -6.22 -7.26
N PHE A 97 -14.48 -5.40 -8.03
CA PHE A 97 -13.03 -5.38 -8.01
C PHE A 97 -12.48 -4.73 -6.74
N LEU A 98 -13.12 -3.67 -6.21
CA LEU A 98 -12.76 -3.09 -4.91
C LEU A 98 -12.91 -4.11 -3.77
N LEU A 99 -14.02 -4.87 -3.76
CA LEU A 99 -14.23 -5.95 -2.79
C LEU A 99 -13.13 -7.02 -2.91
N ALA A 100 -12.78 -7.42 -4.14
CA ALA A 100 -11.70 -8.38 -4.36
C ALA A 100 -10.36 -7.86 -3.82
N THR A 101 -9.98 -6.62 -4.14
CA THR A 101 -8.75 -5.97 -3.63
C THR A 101 -8.73 -5.96 -2.10
N MET A 102 -9.83 -5.56 -1.47
CA MET A 102 -9.96 -5.52 -0.01
C MET A 102 -9.80 -6.90 0.62
N LEU A 103 -10.46 -7.93 0.09
CA LEU A 103 -10.37 -9.30 0.60
C LEU A 103 -8.96 -9.85 0.46
N LEU A 104 -8.29 -9.64 -0.68
CA LEU A 104 -6.91 -10.06 -0.88
C LEU A 104 -5.95 -9.33 0.07
N GLY A 105 -6.19 -8.03 0.34
CA GLY A 105 -5.43 -7.28 1.34
C GLY A 105 -5.61 -7.80 2.77
N ILE A 106 -6.83 -8.21 3.14
CA ILE A 106 -7.11 -8.83 4.45
C ILE A 106 -6.37 -10.17 4.57
N VAL A 107 -6.41 -11.00 3.52
CA VAL A 107 -5.68 -12.27 3.48
C VAL A 107 -4.18 -12.02 3.67
N PHE A 108 -3.64 -11.00 2.98
CA PHE A 108 -2.24 -10.64 3.10
C PHE A 108 -1.81 -10.31 4.54
N VAL A 109 -2.55 -9.41 5.20
CA VAL A 109 -2.25 -9.00 6.59
C VAL A 109 -2.44 -10.18 7.56
N SER A 110 -3.39 -11.07 7.29
CA SER A 110 -3.63 -12.25 8.12
C SER A 110 -2.48 -13.25 8.04
N ILE A 111 -1.98 -13.54 6.84
CA ILE A 111 -0.80 -14.40 6.64
C ILE A 111 0.44 -13.77 7.26
N GLN A 112 0.61 -12.45 7.12
CA GLN A 112 1.74 -11.74 7.73
C GLN A 112 1.70 -11.81 9.27
N GLY A 113 0.51 -11.67 9.87
CA GLY A 113 0.32 -11.82 11.31
C GLY A 113 0.60 -13.24 11.81
N TYR A 114 0.27 -14.25 11.01
CA TYR A 114 0.63 -15.64 11.30
C TYR A 114 2.15 -15.86 11.29
N GLU A 115 2.85 -15.37 10.27
CA GLU A 115 4.32 -15.44 10.18
C GLU A 115 4.98 -14.81 11.40
N TRP A 116 4.55 -13.60 11.78
CA TRP A 116 5.05 -12.93 12.98
C TRP A 116 4.80 -13.73 14.26
N SER A 117 3.62 -14.33 14.40
CA SER A 117 3.31 -15.17 15.56
C SER A 117 4.21 -16.42 15.61
N ALA A 118 4.48 -17.04 14.47
CA ALA A 118 5.36 -18.21 14.38
C ALA A 118 6.78 -17.85 14.82
N LEU A 119 7.34 -16.77 14.27
CA LEU A 119 8.68 -16.28 14.63
C LEU A 119 8.82 -15.94 16.11
N LEU A 120 7.80 -15.29 16.68
CA LEU A 120 7.79 -14.98 18.11
C LEU A 120 7.76 -16.24 18.98
N THR A 121 7.05 -17.29 18.56
CA THR A 121 7.02 -18.57 19.29
C THR A 121 8.31 -19.38 19.14
N GLU A 122 9.03 -19.21 18.03
CA GLU A 122 10.32 -19.86 17.78
C GLU A 122 11.49 -19.15 18.50
N GLY A 123 11.23 -17.97 19.11
CA GLY A 123 12.20 -17.23 19.93
C GLY A 123 12.82 -16.01 19.23
N THR A 124 12.47 -15.79 17.97
CA THR A 124 12.89 -14.60 17.20
C THR A 124 11.95 -13.44 17.53
N SER A 125 12.48 -12.48 18.29
CA SER A 125 11.75 -11.31 18.77
C SER A 125 12.57 -10.04 18.57
N PRO A 126 11.93 -8.86 18.59
CA PRO A 126 12.65 -7.59 18.47
C PRO A 126 13.73 -7.37 19.55
N SER A 127 13.62 -8.04 20.70
CA SER A 127 14.57 -7.92 21.81
C SER A 127 15.65 -9.00 21.82
N THR A 128 15.52 -10.06 21.02
CA THR A 128 16.46 -11.20 21.04
C THR A 128 17.56 -11.10 20.00
N SER A 129 17.35 -10.39 18.88
CA SER A 129 18.40 -10.20 17.87
C SER A 129 18.26 -8.87 17.11
N VAL A 130 19.38 -8.38 16.57
CA VAL A 130 19.39 -7.19 15.68
C VAL A 130 18.61 -7.48 14.39
N PHE A 131 18.68 -8.71 13.89
CA PHE A 131 17.85 -9.18 12.78
C PHE A 131 16.36 -9.05 13.14
N GLY A 132 15.92 -9.62 14.26
CA GLY A 132 14.53 -9.51 14.72
C GLY A 132 14.09 -8.06 14.89
N ALA A 133 14.90 -7.23 15.55
CA ALA A 133 14.61 -5.81 15.76
C ALA A 133 14.35 -5.06 14.45
N THR A 134 15.25 -5.23 13.47
CA THR A 134 15.16 -4.55 12.18
C THR A 134 14.08 -5.16 11.28
N PHE A 135 13.92 -6.48 11.27
CA PHE A 135 12.89 -7.22 10.54
C PHE A 135 11.48 -6.81 10.99
N PHE A 136 11.18 -6.89 12.30
CA PHE A 136 9.86 -6.55 12.82
C PHE A 136 9.56 -5.05 12.70
N THR A 137 10.58 -4.19 12.79
CA THR A 137 10.37 -2.74 12.57
C THR A 137 9.96 -2.48 11.12
N LEU A 138 10.74 -2.98 10.17
CA LEU A 138 10.53 -2.72 8.74
C LEU A 138 9.25 -3.38 8.22
N THR A 139 9.04 -4.67 8.53
CA THR A 139 7.82 -5.37 8.12
C THR A 139 6.60 -4.89 8.92
N GLY A 140 6.79 -4.51 10.18
CA GLY A 140 5.74 -3.97 11.05
C GLY A 140 5.19 -2.64 10.56
N PHE A 141 6.06 -1.68 10.25
CA PHE A 141 5.63 -0.41 9.67
C PHE A 141 4.93 -0.63 8.33
N HIS A 142 5.45 -1.50 7.47
CA HIS A 142 4.76 -1.85 6.23
C HIS A 142 3.37 -2.45 6.49
N GLY A 143 3.26 -3.42 7.41
CA GLY A 143 1.99 -4.04 7.79
C GLY A 143 0.97 -3.03 8.32
N LEU A 144 1.42 -2.02 9.08
CA LEU A 144 0.57 -0.91 9.51
C LEU A 144 0.04 -0.08 8.34
N HIS A 145 0.87 0.18 7.33
CA HIS A 145 0.45 0.88 6.11
C HIS A 145 -0.56 0.04 5.31
N VAL A 146 -0.33 -1.26 5.14
CA VAL A 146 -1.30 -2.14 4.48
C VAL A 146 -2.62 -2.17 5.25
N LEU A 147 -2.58 -2.29 6.59
CA LEU A 147 -3.77 -2.27 7.42
C LEU A 147 -4.55 -0.94 7.28
N GLY A 148 -3.85 0.20 7.33
CA GLY A 148 -4.44 1.52 7.06
C GLY A 148 -5.04 1.61 5.65
N GLY A 149 -4.38 1.00 4.67
CA GLY A 149 -4.87 0.83 3.31
C GLY A 149 -6.15 -0.01 3.24
N VAL A 150 -6.23 -1.13 3.95
CA VAL A 150 -7.42 -1.99 4.01
C VAL A 150 -8.59 -1.23 4.64
N VAL A 151 -8.35 -0.48 5.71
CA VAL A 151 -9.37 0.35 6.38
C VAL A 151 -9.89 1.44 5.43
N THR A 152 -9.00 2.12 4.71
CA THR A 152 -9.40 3.13 3.72
C THR A 152 -10.11 2.52 2.51
N LEU A 153 -9.67 1.34 2.04
CA LEU A 153 -10.36 0.54 1.02
C LEU A 153 -11.76 0.13 1.46
N LEU A 154 -11.97 -0.21 2.73
CA LEU A 154 -13.30 -0.52 3.26
C LEU A 154 -14.23 0.70 3.09
N PHE A 155 -13.77 1.90 3.44
CA PHE A 155 -14.58 3.12 3.28
C PHE A 155 -14.89 3.41 1.81
N VAL A 156 -13.91 3.25 0.91
CA VAL A 156 -14.11 3.42 -0.54
C VAL A 156 -15.06 2.35 -1.09
N THR A 157 -14.91 1.09 -0.65
CA THR A 157 -15.77 0.00 -1.10
C THR A 157 -17.21 0.19 -0.64
N VAL A 158 -17.44 0.56 0.62
CA VAL A 158 -18.77 0.90 1.14
C VAL A 158 -19.36 2.11 0.40
N GLY A 159 -18.53 3.12 0.10
CA GLY A 159 -18.93 4.25 -0.75
C GLY A 159 -19.39 3.82 -2.14
N SER A 160 -18.68 2.88 -2.76
CA SER A 160 -19.04 2.31 -4.06
C SER A 160 -20.36 1.55 -4.02
N LEU A 161 -20.57 0.71 -3.00
CA LEU A 161 -21.81 -0.04 -2.82
C LEU A 161 -23.03 0.87 -2.56
N ARG A 162 -22.81 2.07 -1.99
CA ARG A 162 -23.83 3.11 -1.80
C ARG A 162 -24.04 3.99 -3.04
N GLY A 163 -23.35 3.72 -4.15
CA GLY A 163 -23.48 4.49 -5.39
C GLY A 163 -22.85 5.88 -5.34
N ARG A 164 -21.85 6.11 -4.46
CA ARG A 164 -21.22 7.43 -4.28
C ARG A 164 -20.30 7.83 -5.44
N TYR A 165 -19.79 6.84 -6.20
CA TYR A 165 -18.85 7.07 -7.30
C TYR A 165 -19.56 7.03 -8.64
N THR A 166 -19.30 8.03 -9.46
CA THR A 166 -19.79 8.18 -10.83
C THR A 166 -18.61 8.49 -11.77
N LEU A 167 -18.84 8.47 -13.09
CA LEU A 167 -17.81 8.81 -14.08
C LEU A 167 -17.19 10.19 -13.82
N GLU A 168 -17.97 11.16 -13.34
CA GLU A 168 -17.48 12.52 -13.05
C GLU A 168 -16.86 12.65 -11.65
N ASN A 169 -17.18 11.75 -10.73
CA ASN A 169 -16.75 11.81 -9.33
C ASN A 169 -16.13 10.49 -8.85
N HIS A 170 -14.99 10.12 -9.43
CA HIS A 170 -14.23 8.92 -9.06
C HIS A 170 -12.84 9.23 -8.48
N SER A 171 -12.53 10.51 -8.20
CA SER A 171 -11.23 10.94 -7.67
C SER A 171 -10.81 10.20 -6.38
N GLY A 172 -11.76 9.79 -5.54
CA GLY A 172 -11.45 9.00 -4.34
C GLY A 172 -10.93 7.59 -4.65
N VAL A 173 -11.45 6.94 -5.71
CA VAL A 173 -10.97 5.62 -6.16
C VAL A 173 -9.57 5.74 -6.74
N GLU A 174 -9.31 6.81 -7.51
CA GLU A 174 -8.00 7.09 -8.08
C GLU A 174 -6.93 7.29 -6.99
N LEU A 175 -7.20 8.15 -6.00
CA LEU A 175 -6.28 8.40 -4.89
C LEU A 175 -6.02 7.14 -4.08
N MET A 176 -7.06 6.34 -3.81
CA MET A 176 -6.92 5.05 -3.14
C MET A 176 -6.06 4.09 -3.96
N GLY A 177 -6.22 4.08 -5.29
CA GLY A 177 -5.41 3.27 -6.20
C GLY A 177 -3.93 3.64 -6.11
N LEU A 178 -3.61 4.94 -6.19
CA LEU A 178 -2.23 5.43 -6.04
C LEU A 178 -1.59 4.98 -4.73
N TYR A 179 -2.33 5.11 -3.61
CA TYR A 179 -1.84 4.65 -2.30
C TYR A 179 -1.64 3.14 -2.26
N TRP A 180 -2.60 2.35 -2.73
CA TRP A 180 -2.53 0.89 -2.68
C TRP A 180 -1.38 0.34 -3.52
N HIS A 181 -1.18 0.88 -4.72
CA HIS A 181 -0.04 0.53 -5.58
C HIS A 181 1.29 0.91 -4.96
N PHE A 182 1.37 2.07 -4.30
CA PHE A 182 2.58 2.48 -3.60
C PHE A 182 2.96 1.48 -2.50
N VAL A 183 1.98 1.10 -1.66
CA VAL A 183 2.21 0.12 -0.59
C VAL A 183 2.68 -1.22 -1.17
N ASP A 184 2.03 -1.71 -2.23
CA ASP A 184 2.44 -2.94 -2.93
C ASP A 184 3.89 -2.88 -3.47
N ILE A 185 4.27 -1.77 -4.11
CA ILE A 185 5.65 -1.56 -4.59
C ILE A 185 6.66 -1.59 -3.44
N VAL A 186 6.36 -0.94 -2.31
CA VAL A 186 7.22 -1.00 -1.12
C VAL A 186 7.40 -2.45 -0.69
N TRP A 187 6.33 -3.25 -0.63
CA TRP A 187 6.43 -4.65 -0.25
C TRP A 187 7.35 -5.46 -1.16
N ILE A 188 7.29 -5.25 -2.48
CA ILE A 188 8.15 -5.96 -3.43
C ILE A 188 9.64 -5.70 -3.12
N PHE A 189 10.00 -4.45 -2.79
CA PHE A 189 11.36 -4.12 -2.36
C PHE A 189 11.70 -4.77 -1.02
N LEU A 190 10.80 -4.73 -0.04
CA LEU A 190 11.04 -5.34 1.26
C LEU A 190 11.20 -6.86 1.15
N PHE A 191 10.34 -7.53 0.40
CA PHE A 191 10.41 -8.96 0.13
C PHE A 191 11.76 -9.33 -0.51
N THR A 192 12.17 -8.58 -1.54
CA THR A 192 13.45 -8.85 -2.22
C THR A 192 14.64 -8.65 -1.28
N ILE A 193 14.67 -7.54 -0.53
CA ILE A 193 15.83 -7.21 0.31
C ILE A 193 15.91 -8.07 1.57
N VAL A 194 14.78 -8.44 2.16
CA VAL A 194 14.75 -9.11 3.47
C VAL A 194 14.68 -10.63 3.33
N TYR A 195 13.97 -11.15 2.31
CA TYR A 195 13.74 -12.59 2.16
C TYR A 195 14.63 -13.24 1.09
N LEU A 196 15.14 -12.48 0.11
CA LEU A 196 15.94 -13.04 -0.99
C LEU A 196 17.44 -12.69 -0.96
N ILE A 197 17.85 -11.63 -0.25
CA ILE A 197 19.23 -11.11 -0.19
C ILE A 197 19.77 -11.22 1.24
#